data_AF-A0A9E5G3P5-F1
#
_entry.id   AF-A0A9E5G3P5-F1
#
_cell.length_a   1.000
_cell.length_b   1.000
_cell.length_c   1.000
_cell.angle_alpha   90.00
_cell.angle_beta   90.00
_cell.angle_gamma   90.00
#
_symmetry.space_group_name_H-M   'P 1'
#
loop_
_entity.id
_entity.type
_entity.pdbx_description
1 polymer ?
#
loop_
_entity_poly.entity_id
_entity_poly.type
_entity_poly.pdbx_seq_one_letter_code
_entity_poly.pdbx_strand_id
1 'polypeptide(L)'
;MKSKGVKIAILSGKGGTGKTLVSVNLASVAEKSVYIDCDVEEPNGHLFFKPEKVREETIFVKIPVINESLCNGCRKCVDFCKFNALAFIKNKPY
;
A
#
# COMPACT_ATOMS: atom_id res chain seq x y z
N MET A 1 27.34 16.37 -9.01
CA MET A 1 26.03 16.43 -8.34
C MET A 1 25.17 15.29 -8.84
N LYS A 2 24.80 14.30 -8.01
CA LYS A 2 23.77 13.32 -8.39
C LYS A 2 22.43 14.06 -8.40
N SER A 3 21.86 14.28 -9.59
CA SER A 3 20.49 14.79 -9.71
C SER A 3 19.58 13.82 -8.94
N LYS A 4 18.82 14.33 -7.97
CA LYS A 4 17.78 13.55 -7.29
C LYS A 4 16.66 13.37 -8.32
N GLY A 5 16.35 12.12 -8.67
CA GLY A 5 15.22 11.81 -9.54
C GLY A 5 13.91 12.40 -8.99
N VAL A 6 13.07 12.90 -9.88
CA VAL A 6 11.76 13.46 -9.54
C VAL A 6 10.82 12.31 -9.18
N LYS A 7 10.02 12.48 -8.11
CA LYS A 7 8.94 11.56 -7.73
C LYS A 7 7.61 12.23 -8.00
N ILE A 8 6.77 11.60 -8.80
CA ILE A 8 5.47 12.12 -9.22
C ILE A 8 4.40 11.14 -8.73
N ALA A 9 3.43 11.64 -7.97
CA ALA A 9 2.24 10.89 -7.60
C ALA A 9 1.06 11.38 -8.45
N ILE A 10 0.34 10.46 -9.08
CA ILE A 10 -0.84 10.77 -9.89
C ILE A 10 -2.07 10.30 -9.13
N LEU A 11 -2.97 11.22 -8.82
CA LEU A 11 -4.17 10.97 -8.03
C LEU A 11 -5.42 11.29 -8.86
N SER A 12 -6.54 10.67 -8.51
CA SER A 12 -7.86 10.97 -9.09
C SER A 12 -8.94 10.94 -8.03
N GLY A 13 -9.93 11.83 -8.15
CA GLY A 13 -11.06 11.88 -7.21
C GLY A 13 -12.13 10.81 -7.43
N LYS A 14 -12.15 10.14 -8.59
CA LYS A 14 -13.11 9.09 -8.96
C LYS A 14 -12.47 8.07 -9.90
N GLY A 15 -13.03 6.85 -9.93
CA GLY A 15 -12.69 5.83 -10.93
C GLY A 15 -13.02 6.27 -12.37
N GLY A 16 -12.31 5.70 -13.34
CA GLY A 16 -12.55 5.98 -14.77
C GLY A 16 -12.03 7.33 -15.30
N THR A 17 -11.34 8.13 -14.47
CA THR A 17 -10.83 9.46 -14.85
C THR A 17 -9.52 9.44 -15.67
N GLY A 18 -9.01 8.25 -16.00
CA GLY A 18 -7.80 8.10 -16.82
C GLY A 18 -6.48 8.20 -16.05
N LYS A 19 -6.48 8.09 -14.72
CA LYS A 19 -5.26 8.09 -13.88
C LYS A 19 -4.16 7.16 -14.41
N THR A 20 -4.52 5.91 -14.71
CA THR A 20 -3.59 4.91 -15.23
C THR A 20 -3.07 5.30 -16.60
N LEU A 21 -3.94 5.79 -17.50
CA LEU A 21 -3.56 6.24 -18.84
C LEU A 21 -2.51 7.35 -18.78
N VAL A 22 -2.70 8.35 -17.92
CA VAL A 22 -1.72 9.44 -17.74
C VAL A 22 -0.42 8.90 -17.15
N SER A 23 -0.49 8.02 -16.14
CA SER A 23 0.68 7.48 -15.45
C SER A 23 1.58 6.62 -16.34
N VAL A 24 0.99 5.73 -17.14
CA VAL A 24 1.76 4.86 -18.04
C VAL A 24 2.42 5.66 -19.16
N ASN A 25 1.73 6.65 -19.74
CA ASN A 25 2.30 7.48 -20.79
C ASN A 25 3.40 8.40 -20.26
N LEU A 26 3.22 8.98 -19.06
CA LEU A 26 4.27 9.78 -18.43
C LEU A 26 5.54 8.97 -18.17
N ALA A 27 5.40 7.72 -17.69
CA ALA A 27 6.53 6.82 -17.50
C ALA A 27 7.17 6.41 -18.84
N SER A 28 6.37 6.19 -19.88
CA SER A 28 6.83 5.78 -21.22
C SER A 28 7.67 6.85 -21.92
N VAL A 29 7.29 8.13 -21.81
CA VAL A 29 8.04 9.24 -22.41
C VAL A 29 9.25 9.68 -21.59
N ALA A 30 9.35 9.25 -20.32
CA ALA A 30 10.50 9.52 -19.49
C ALA A 30 11.62 8.51 -19.81
N GLU A 31 12.71 8.98 -20.43
CA GLU A 31 13.85 8.14 -20.86
C GLU A 31 14.33 7.13 -19.82
N LYS A 32 14.34 7.52 -18.53
CA LYS A 32 14.67 6.66 -17.40
C LYS A 32 13.66 6.86 -16.28
N SER A 33 12.72 5.92 -16.15
CA SER A 33 11.67 5.97 -15.14
C SER A 33 11.47 4.63 -14.45
N VAL A 34 10.86 4.67 -13.27
CA VAL A 34 10.31 3.50 -12.58
C VAL A 34 8.83 3.76 -12.42
N TYR A 35 8.01 2.88 -13.01
CA TYR A 35 6.56 2.89 -12.84
C TYR A 35 6.18 2.01 -11.65
N ILE A 36 5.29 2.53 -10.80
CA ILE A 36 4.73 1.79 -9.66
C ILE A 36 3.22 2.00 -9.72
N ASP A 37 2.47 0.91 -9.81
CA ASP A 37 1.00 0.95 -9.72
C ASP A 37 0.59 0.83 -8.25
N CYS A 38 0.16 1.95 -7.67
CA CYS A 38 -0.30 2.01 -6.28
C CYS A 38 -1.83 1.91 -6.15
N ASP A 39 -2.54 1.56 -7.23
CA ASP A 39 -3.97 1.31 -7.18
C ASP A 39 -4.22 -0.09 -6.58
N VAL A 40 -4.65 -0.13 -5.31
CA VAL A 40 -4.87 -1.39 -4.59
C VAL A 40 -6.08 -2.14 -5.14
N GLU A 41 -7.10 -1.43 -5.60
CA GLU A 41 -8.36 -2.03 -6.05
C GLU A 41 -8.26 -2.48 -7.51
N GLU A 42 -7.69 -1.64 -8.38
CA GLU A 42 -7.67 -1.90 -9.84
C GLU A 42 -6.30 -1.55 -10.50
N PRO A 43 -5.23 -2.32 -10.21
CA PRO A 43 -3.90 -2.09 -10.79
C PRO A 43 -3.85 -2.48 -12.28
N ASN A 44 -3.92 -1.49 -13.17
CA ASN A 44 -4.08 -1.69 -14.61
C ASN A 44 -2.82 -1.40 -15.46
N GLY A 45 -1.71 -0.97 -14.86
CA GLY A 45 -0.49 -0.62 -15.60
C GLY A 45 0.10 -1.77 -16.43
N HIS A 46 -0.06 -3.00 -15.95
CA HIS A 46 0.43 -4.21 -16.62
C HIS A 46 -0.23 -4.44 -17.99
N LEU A 47 -1.47 -3.95 -18.21
CA LEU A 47 -2.17 -4.04 -19.50
C LEU A 47 -1.47 -3.27 -20.62
N PHE A 48 -0.76 -2.19 -20.26
CA PHE A 48 -0.04 -1.32 -21.20
C PHE A 48 1.39 -1.81 -21.41
N PHE A 49 2.13 -2.07 -20.32
CA PHE A 49 3.56 -2.40 -20.41
C PHE A 49 3.84 -3.87 -20.74
N LYS A 50 2.87 -4.77 -20.50
CA LYS A 50 2.99 -6.22 -20.78
C LYS A 50 4.33 -6.79 -20.31
N PRO A 51 4.66 -6.65 -19.02
CA PRO A 51 5.98 -7.01 -18.51
C PRO A 51 6.29 -8.49 -18.74
N GLU A 52 7.48 -8.78 -19.23
CA GLU A 52 8.02 -10.14 -19.32
C GLU A 52 8.87 -10.44 -18.08
N LYS A 53 9.04 -11.73 -17.75
CA LYS A 53 9.86 -12.20 -16.62
C LYS A 53 9.43 -11.61 -15.26
N VAL A 54 8.12 -11.58 -15.02
CA VAL A 54 7.54 -11.16 -13.75
C VAL A 54 8.11 -12.00 -12.60
N ARG A 55 8.51 -11.32 -11.52
CA ARG A 55 8.87 -11.95 -10.25
C ARG A 55 7.77 -11.69 -9.26
N GLU A 56 7.41 -12.71 -8.50
CA GLU A 56 6.44 -12.64 -7.42
C GLU A 56 7.11 -13.08 -6.13
N GLU A 57 6.72 -12.43 -5.04
CA GLU A 57 7.17 -12.74 -3.69
C GLU A 57 5.96 -12.65 -2.76
N THR A 58 5.82 -13.64 -1.87
CA THR A 58 4.84 -13.55 -0.80
C THR A 58 5.33 -12.59 0.26
N ILE A 59 4.60 -11.49 0.44
CA ILE A 59 4.83 -10.54 1.53
C ILE A 59 3.84 -10.78 2.67
N PHE A 60 4.30 -10.55 3.89
CA PHE A 60 3.47 -10.68 5.10
C PHE A 60 3.31 -9.33 5.77
N VAL A 61 2.08 -9.02 6.19
CA VAL A 61 1.79 -7.88 7.06
C VAL A 61 1.88 -8.32 8.51
N LYS A 62 2.49 -7.48 9.36
CA LYS A 62 2.51 -7.73 10.80
C LYS A 62 1.12 -7.49 11.37
N ILE A 63 0.52 -8.54 11.92
CA ILE A 63 -0.73 -8.44 12.67
C ILE A 63 -0.38 -8.33 14.15
N PRO A 64 -0.89 -7.32 14.88
CA PRO A 64 -0.67 -7.22 16.31
C PRO A 64 -1.35 -8.40 17.01
N VAL A 65 -0.67 -8.99 17.99
CA VAL A 65 -1.21 -10.09 18.82
C VAL A 65 -1.02 -9.71 20.29
N ILE A 66 -2.06 -9.89 21.08
CA ILE A 66 -1.98 -9.66 22.53
C ILE A 66 -1.25 -10.84 23.17
N ASN A 67 -0.19 -10.54 23.92
CA ASN A 67 0.42 -11.51 24.80
C ASN A 67 -0.36 -11.54 26.13
N GLU A 68 -1.18 -12.57 26.32
CA GLU A 68 -2.03 -12.73 27.52
C GLU A 68 -1.22 -12.77 28.82
N SER A 69 0.00 -13.33 28.80
CA SER A 69 0.85 -13.40 30.00
C SER A 69 1.33 -12.03 30.50
N LEU A 70 1.36 -11.03 29.61
CA LEU A 70 1.78 -9.66 29.93
C LEU A 70 0.59 -8.70 30.02
N CYS A 71 -0.59 -9.12 29.57
CA CYS A 71 -1.73 -8.24 29.48
C CYS A 71 -2.42 -8.09 30.84
N ASN A 72 -2.52 -6.86 31.31
CA ASN A 72 -3.25 -6.50 32.53
C ASN A 72 -4.60 -5.83 32.25
N GLY A 73 -5.10 -5.87 31.01
CA GLY A 73 -6.37 -5.25 30.64
C GLY A 73 -6.36 -3.72 30.56
N CYS A 74 -5.20 -3.07 30.52
CA CYS A 74 -5.11 -1.59 30.51
C CYS A 74 -5.57 -0.90 29.22
N ARG A 75 -6.01 -1.67 28.20
CA ARG A 75 -6.56 -1.19 26.92
C ARG A 75 -5.62 -0.38 26.01
N LYS A 76 -4.45 0.08 26.49
CA LYS A 76 -3.48 0.91 25.73
C LYS A 76 -3.14 0.37 24.33
N CYS A 77 -2.98 -0.95 24.20
CA CYS A 77 -2.67 -1.58 22.90
C CYS A 77 -3.81 -1.45 21.90
N VAL A 78 -5.07 -1.52 22.36
CA VAL A 78 -6.27 -1.38 21.53
C VAL A 78 -6.44 0.07 21.09
N ASP A 79 -6.28 1.02 22.01
CA ASP A 79 -6.47 2.45 21.70
C ASP A 79 -5.39 3.00 20.75
N PHE A 80 -4.16 2.46 20.80
CA PHE A 80 -3.10 2.77 19.85
C PHE A 80 -3.24 2.04 18.50
N CYS A 81 -4.04 0.97 18.44
CA CYS A 81 -4.11 0.10 17.27
C CYS A 81 -4.76 0.82 16.09
N LYS A 82 -3.95 1.19 15.09
CA LYS A 82 -4.46 1.70 13.82
C LYS A 82 -5.26 0.61 13.10
N PHE A 83 -6.30 1.03 12.38
CA PHE A 83 -7.19 0.14 11.63
C PHE A 83 -8.05 -0.80 12.50
N ASN A 84 -8.11 -0.59 13.82
CA ASN A 84 -8.91 -1.39 14.76
C ASN A 84 -8.62 -2.91 14.63
N ALA A 85 -7.35 -3.28 14.41
CA ALA A 85 -6.95 -4.68 14.29
C ALA A 85 -6.97 -5.44 15.64
N LEU A 86 -7.06 -4.72 16.75
CA LEU A 86 -7.33 -5.25 18.09
C LEU A 86 -8.67 -4.69 18.60
N ALA A 87 -9.38 -5.47 19.41
CA ALA A 87 -10.66 -5.11 20.02
C ALA A 87 -10.62 -5.27 21.55
N PHE A 88 -11.56 -4.63 22.25
CA PHE A 88 -11.73 -4.78 23.70
C PHE A 88 -13.21 -4.98 24.05
N ILE A 89 -13.56 -6.18 24.49
CA ILE A 89 -14.95 -6.60 24.72
C ILE A 89 -15.06 -7.21 26.12
N LYS A 90 -16.05 -6.79 26.92
CA LYS A 90 -16.33 -7.33 28.27
C LYS A 90 -15.06 -7.43 29.16
N ASN A 91 -14.26 -6.36 29.18
CA ASN A 91 -12.99 -6.30 29.92
C ASN A 91 -11.91 -7.29 29.47
N LYS A 92 -11.98 -7.79 28.23
CA LYS A 92 -10.97 -8.64 27.61
C LYS A 92 -10.51 -8.08 26.27
N PRO A 93 -9.20 -8.07 26.00
CA PRO A 93 -8.67 -7.68 24.69
C PRO A 93 -8.71 -8.88 23.72
N TYR A 94 -8.93 -8.60 22.44
CA TYR A 94 -8.98 -9.57 21.31
C TYR A 94 -8.14 -9.07 20.15
#